data_AF-A0A2V8SND5-F1
#
_entry.id   AF-A0A2V8SND5-F1
#
_cell.length_a   1.000
_cell.length_b   1.000
_cell.length_c   1.000
_cell.angle_alpha   90.00
_cell.angle_beta   90.00
_cell.angle_gamma   90.00
#
_symmetry.space_group_name_H-M   'P 1'
#
loop_
_entity.id
_entity.type
_entity.pdbx_description
1 polymer ?
#
loop_
_entity_poly.entity_id
_entity_poly.type
_entity_poly.pdbx_seq_one_letter_code
_entity_poly.pdbx_strand_id
1 'polypeptide(L)' 'MSEQTAAAGATDTIGFEEAFTLHHRTVFRAARSVVQDPGLAEDVTQEVFIKLYKHIDTLPNLEMLRPWL' A
#
# COMPACT_ATOMS: atom_id res chain seq x y z
N MET A 1 27.22 16.46 10.68
CA MET A 1 27.07 14.99 10.60
C MET A 1 25.60 14.70 10.34
N SER A 2 25.14 14.99 9.12
CA SER A 2 23.85 14.48 8.62
C SER A 2 24.28 13.45 7.60
N GLU A 3 24.29 12.18 8.01
CA GLU A 3 24.71 11.08 7.16
C GLU A 3 23.67 10.90 6.06
N GLN A 4 23.99 11.47 4.90
CA GLN A 4 23.29 11.27 3.65
C GLN A 4 24.21 10.47 2.74
N THR A 5 24.23 9.15 2.91
CA THR A 5 24.80 8.21 1.94
C THR A 5 24.26 6.81 2.20
N ALA A 6 23.25 6.41 1.43
CA ALA A 6 23.06 5.02 1.04
C ALA A 6 22.20 4.97 -0.23
N ALA A 7 22.76 5.44 -1.34
CA ALA A 7 22.39 4.89 -2.63
C ALA A 7 23.09 3.53 -2.75
N ALA A 8 22.36 2.44 -2.48
CA ALA A 8 22.84 1.08 -2.72
C ALA A 8 21.67 0.10 -2.86
N GLY A 9 21.29 -0.17 -4.12
CA GLY A 9 20.35 -1.23 -4.51
C GLY A 9 19.07 -0.69 -5.14
N ALA A 10 19.06 -0.52 -6.46
CA ALA A 10 17.81 -0.45 -7.23
C ALA A 10 17.20 -1.86 -7.27
N THR A 11 16.71 -2.32 -6.13
CA THR A 11 15.70 -3.37 -6.11
C THR A 11 14.41 -2.66 -6.50
N ASP A 12 13.74 -3.17 -7.52
CA ASP A 12 12.46 -2.68 -7.98
C ASP A 12 11.44 -2.99 -6.86
N THR A 13 11.45 -2.18 -5.79
CA THR A 13 10.63 -2.33 -4.59
C THR A 13 9.95 -0.99 -4.30
N ILE A 14 8.71 -0.84 -4.75
CA ILE A 14 7.76 0.18 -4.31
C ILE A 14 7.68 0.14 -2.79
N GLY A 15 8.05 1.25 -2.16
CA GLY A 15 7.87 1.45 -0.73
C GLY A 15 6.40 1.62 -0.38
N PHE A 16 6.06 1.37 0.89
CA PHE A 16 4.68 1.50 1.39
C PHE A 16 4.05 2.86 1.07
N GLU A 17 4.78 3.96 1.21
CA GLU A 17 4.27 5.32 0.98
C GLU A 17 3.83 5.53 -0.48
N GLU A 18 4.59 5.00 -1.42
CA GLU A 18 4.27 5.05 -2.84
C GLU A 18 3.06 4.16 -3.16
N ALA A 19 3.01 2.94 -2.61
CA ALA A 19 1.85 2.05 -2.73
C ALA A 19 0.57 2.70 -2.20
N PHE A 20 0.64 3.34 -1.02
CA PHE A 20 -0.47 4.08 -0.43
C PHE A 20 -0.92 5.23 -1.33
N THR A 21 0.01 6.08 -1.76
CA THR A 21 -0.29 7.25 -2.60
C THR A 21 -0.95 6.84 -3.92
N LEU A 22 -0.47 5.77 -4.55
CA LEU A 22 -0.99 5.29 -5.83
C LEU A 22 -2.35 4.60 -5.71
N HIS A 23 -2.58 3.83 -4.64
CA HIS A 23 -3.70 2.90 -4.58
C HIS A 23 -4.82 3.27 -3.60
N HIS A 24 -4.60 4.20 -2.66
CA HIS A 24 -5.57 4.53 -1.61
C HIS A 24 -6.97 4.83 -2.18
N ARG A 25 -7.04 5.69 -3.21
CA ARG A 25 -8.32 6.06 -3.82
C ARG A 25 -9.03 4.88 -4.49
N THR A 26 -8.28 3.95 -5.08
CA THR A 26 -8.86 2.77 -5.74
C THR A 26 -9.40 1.79 -4.72
N VAL A 27 -8.62 1.50 -3.67
CA VAL A 27 -9.04 0.64 -2.55
C VAL A 27 -10.28 1.21 -1.87
N PHE A 28 -10.30 2.51 -1.58
CA PHE A 28 -11.47 3.16 -0.99
C PHE A 28 -12.72 3.04 -1.87
N ARG A 29 -12.57 3.22 -3.19
CA ARG A 29 -13.70 3.08 -4.13
C ARG A 29 -14.20 1.64 -4.19
N ALA A 30 -13.30 0.66 -4.15
CA ALA A 30 -13.66 -0.75 -4.09
C ALA A 30 -14.40 -1.08 -2.79
N ALA A 31 -13.85 -0.70 -1.64
CA ALA A 31 -14.49 -0.88 -0.33
C ALA A 31 -15.88 -0.25 -0.30
N ARG A 32 -16.00 1.01 -0.73
CA ARG A 32 -17.28 1.74 -0.77
C ARG A 32 -18.31 1.08 -1.70
N SER A 33 -17.88 0.46 -2.80
CA SER A 33 -18.79 -0.26 -3.69
C SER A 33 -19.43 -1.48 -3.04
N VAL A 34 -18.75 -2.08 -2.06
CA VAL A 34 -19.21 -3.26 -1.31
C VAL A 34 -20.03 -2.85 -0.09
N VAL A 35 -19.49 -1.97 0.77
CA VAL A 35 -20.10 -1.64 2.07
C VAL A 35 -21.16 -0.55 1.97
N GLN A 36 -21.16 0.24 0.89
CA GLN A 36 -22.10 1.33 0.60
C GLN A 36 -22.20 2.43 1.68
N ASP A 37 -21.27 2.44 2.63
CA ASP A 37 -21.14 3.45 3.69
C ASP A 37 -19.73 4.07 3.64
N PRO A 38 -19.59 5.41 3.65
CA PRO A 38 -18.30 6.05 3.52
C PRO A 38 -17.39 5.86 4.75
N GLY A 39 -17.95 5.79 5.96
CA GLY A 39 -17.16 5.60 7.18
C GLY A 39 -16.60 4.17 7.26
N LEU A 40 -17.46 3.17 7.02
CA LEU A 40 -17.02 1.77 6.95
C LEU A 40 -16.04 1.53 5.80
N ALA A 41 -16.20 2.23 4.67
CA ALA A 41 -15.25 2.12 3.57
C ALA A 41 -13.87 2.67 3.94
N GLU A 42 -13.82 3.73 4.74
CA GLU A 42 -12.58 4.30 5.25
C GLU A 42 -11.90 3.31 6.21
N ASP A 43 -12.63 2.73 7.16
CA ASP A 43 -12.10 1.73 8.11
C ASP A 43 -11.52 0.51 7.38
N VAL A 44 -12.24 -0.01 6.37
CA VAL A 44 -11.76 -1.12 5.53
C VAL A 44 -10.48 -0.73 4.78
N THR A 45 -10.45 0.49 4.22
CA THR A 45 -9.27 0.98 3.50
C THR A 45 -8.06 1.07 4.42
N GLN A 46 -8.24 1.64 5.62
CA GLN A 46 -7.19 1.74 6.62
C GLN A 46 -6.66 0.36 7.02
N GLU A 47 -7.55 -0.60 7.29
CA GLU A 47 -7.17 -1.97 7.65
C GLU A 47 -6.40 -2.69 6.52
N VAL A 48 -6.76 -2.46 5.26
CA VAL A 48 -6.01 -2.98 4.10
C VAL A 48 -4.58 -2.45 4.09
N PHE A 49 -4.38 -1.15 4.29
CA PHE A 49 -3.03 -0.58 4.29
C PHE A 49 -2.23 -0.92 5.55
N ILE A 50 -2.86 -1.11 6.71
CA ILE A 50 -2.18 -1.64 7.91
C ILE A 50 -1.67 -3.06 7.63
N LYS A 51 -2.48 -3.90 6.98
CA LYS A 51 -2.05 -5.24 6.55
C LYS A 51 -0.94 -5.17 5.50
N LEU A 52 -1.03 -4.25 4.55
CA LEU A 52 0.02 -4.07 3.54
C LEU A 52 1.34 -3.74 4.23
N TYR A 53 1.34 -2.74 5.11
CA TYR A 53 2.54 -2.34 5.85
C TYR A 53 3.20 -3.51 6.59
N LYS A 54 2.41 -4.41 7.19
CA LYS A 54 2.90 -5.60 7.92
C LYS A 54 3.46 -6.69 7.01
N HIS A 55 3.07 -6.73 5.74
CA HIS A 55 3.34 -7.84 4.83
C HIS A 55 4.07 -7.43 3.54
N ILE A 56 4.35 -6.14 3.32
CA ILE A 56 4.95 -5.63 2.08
C ILE A 56 6.32 -6.28 1.81
N ASP A 57 7.11 -6.53 2.86
CA ASP A 57 8.42 -7.20 2.76
C ASP A 57 8.32 -8.70 2.42
N THR A 58 7.12 -9.27 2.46
CA THR A 58 6.86 -10.67 2.08
C THR A 58 6.47 -10.83 0.61
N LEU A 59 6.24 -9.71 -0.10
CA LEU A 59 5.88 -9.74 -1.51
C LEU A 59 7.11 -10.11 -2.36
N PRO A 60 7.01 -11.12 -3.24
CA PRO A 60 8.15 -11.59 -4.02
C PRO A 60 8.60 -10.59 -5.10
N ASN A 61 7.70 -9.74 -5.57
CA ASN A 61 7.94 -8.65 -6.51
C ASN A 61 6.77 -7.66 -6.53
N LEU A 62 6.93 -6.56 -7.27
CA LEU A 62 5.94 -5.48 -7.37
C LEU A 62 4.71 -5.77 -8.20
N GLU A 63 4.82 -6.67 -9.15
CA GLU A 63 3.67 -7.06 -9.96
C GLU A 63 2.59 -7.72 -9.09
N MET A 64 2.98 -8.29 -7.93
CA MET A 64 2.07 -8.87 -6.96
C MET A 64 1.35 -7.84 -6.07
N LEU A 65 1.76 -6.56 -6.07
CA LEU A 65 1.11 -5.54 -5.24
C LEU A 65 -0.35 -5.30 -5.65
N ARG A 66 -0.61 -5.18 -6.96
CA ARG A 66 -1.96 -4.94 -7.49
C ARG A 66 -2.96 -6.06 -7.21
N PRO A 67 -2.66 -7.35 -7.45
CA PRO A 67 -3.57 -8.44 -7.12
C PRO A 67 -3.69 -8.69 -5.61
N TRP A 68 -2.76 -8.18 -4.80
CA TRP A 68 -2.86 -8.21 -3.34
C TRP A 68 -3.85 -7.16 -2.81
N LEU A 69 -3.94 -6.00 -3.47
CA LEU A 69 -4.83 -4.86 -3.13
C LEU A 69 -6.24 -4.98 -3.74
#